data_AF-A0A081BGW0-F1
#
_entry.id   AF-A0A081BGW0-F1
#
_cell.length_a   1.000
_cell.length_b   1.000
_cell.length_c   1.000
_cell.angle_alpha   90.00
_cell.angle_beta   90.00
_cell.angle_gamma   90.00
#
_symmetry.space_group_name_H-M   'P 1'
#
loop_
_entity.id
_entity.type
_entity.pdbx_description
1 polymer ?
#
loop_
_entity_poly.entity_id
_entity_poly.type
_entity_poly.pdbx_seq_one_letter_code
_entity_poly.pdbx_strand_id
1 'polypeptide(L)'
;MTMAFTAIVFLSELKLSFRKRLLYNECVLRFERWKTNMAKLYSTTMINVGGREGHVEAPDGSMAMTITAPKPGKKEGTNPEQLFAAGYSSCFNSALELVKNEAKISNESTVKAKVSLYNEGPADFHIDVELSVHIDGLADEETAKLAEKAHQVCPYSKATRGNIDVKLMTF
;
A
#
# COMPACT_ATOMS: atom_id res chain seq x y z
N MET A 1 -2.04 -54.77 -2.96
CA MET A 1 -2.08 -53.56 -3.81
C MET A 1 -2.30 -52.26 -3.01
N THR A 2 -2.46 -52.32 -1.69
CA THR A 2 -2.81 -51.18 -0.81
C THR A 2 -1.61 -50.43 -0.20
N MET A 3 -0.45 -51.06 -0.02
CA MET A 3 0.72 -50.41 0.60
C MET A 3 1.48 -49.44 -0.32
N ALA A 4 1.42 -49.64 -1.64
CA ALA A 4 2.11 -48.75 -2.59
C ALA A 4 1.41 -47.38 -2.70
N PHE A 5 0.09 -47.34 -2.52
CA PHE A 5 -0.71 -46.12 -2.64
C PHE A 5 -0.50 -45.18 -1.44
N THR A 6 -0.41 -45.72 -0.22
CA THR A 6 -0.13 -44.95 0.99
C THR A 6 1.27 -44.34 0.99
N ALA A 7 2.27 -45.06 0.47
CA ALA A 7 3.65 -44.54 0.37
C ALA A 7 3.75 -43.34 -0.61
N ILE A 8 3.02 -43.38 -1.74
CA ILE A 8 3.01 -42.29 -2.72
C ILE A 8 2.34 -41.03 -2.15
N VAL A 9 1.21 -41.18 -1.44
CA VAL A 9 0.53 -40.07 -0.79
C VAL A 9 1.42 -39.44 0.29
N PHE A 10 2.08 -40.25 1.13
CA PHE A 10 2.98 -39.75 2.17
C PHE A 10 4.20 -39.02 1.60
N LEU A 11 4.80 -39.54 0.52
CA LEU A 11 5.90 -38.87 -0.19
C LEU A 11 5.46 -37.57 -0.87
N SER A 12 4.21 -37.49 -1.33
CA SER A 12 3.65 -36.27 -1.92
C SER A 12 3.42 -35.16 -0.88
N GLU A 13 2.92 -35.52 0.31
CA GLU A 13 2.71 -34.59 1.42
C GLU A 13 4.04 -34.09 2.01
N LEU A 14 5.05 -34.96 2.13
CA LEU A 14 6.40 -34.56 2.54
C LEU A 14 7.03 -33.57 1.55
N LYS A 15 6.89 -33.82 0.23
CA LYS A 15 7.36 -32.89 -0.80
C LYS A 15 6.63 -31.56 -0.74
N LEU A 16 5.32 -31.56 -0.49
CA LEU A 16 4.52 -30.33 -0.38
C LEU A 16 4.91 -29.51 0.86
N SER A 17 5.11 -30.17 2.00
CA SER A 17 5.57 -29.56 3.25
C SER A 17 6.99 -28.96 3.11
N PHE A 18 7.90 -29.70 2.47
CA PHE A 18 9.26 -29.23 2.20
C PHE A 18 9.27 -28.01 1.26
N ARG A 19 8.43 -28.02 0.22
CA ARG A 19 8.29 -26.90 -0.72
C ARG A 19 7.69 -25.66 -0.07
N LYS A 20 6.69 -25.82 0.82
CA LYS A 20 6.15 -24.71 1.64
C LYS A 20 7.21 -24.12 2.58
N ARG A 21 8.04 -24.97 3.21
CA ARG A 21 9.13 -24.52 4.08
C ARG A 21 10.25 -23.82 3.31
N LEU A 22 10.57 -24.28 2.09
CA LEU A 22 11.49 -23.61 1.17
C LEU A 22 10.98 -22.22 0.74
N LEU A 23 9.71 -22.12 0.34
CA LEU A 23 9.11 -20.82 -0.04
C LEU A 23 9.03 -19.86 1.14
N TYR A 24 8.71 -20.36 2.34
CA TYR A 24 8.75 -19.57 3.58
C TYR A 24 10.17 -19.06 3.87
N ASN A 25 11.17 -19.94 3.79
CA ASN A 25 12.56 -19.56 4.01
C ASN A 25 13.09 -18.59 2.94
N GLU A 26 12.72 -18.74 1.67
CA GLU A 26 13.06 -17.76 0.63
C GLU A 26 12.39 -16.41 0.88
N CYS A 27 11.13 -16.39 1.33
CA CYS A 27 10.42 -15.18 1.70
C CYS A 27 11.11 -14.47 2.88
N VAL A 28 11.41 -15.20 3.96
CA VAL A 28 12.09 -14.68 5.15
C VAL A 28 13.49 -14.18 4.81
N LEU A 29 14.29 -14.97 4.08
CA LEU A 29 15.64 -14.57 3.67
C LEU A 29 15.63 -13.36 2.74
N ARG A 30 14.62 -13.23 1.87
CA ARG A 30 14.42 -12.04 1.04
C ARG A 30 14.12 -10.82 1.92
N PHE A 31 13.22 -10.92 2.89
CA PHE A 31 12.92 -9.82 3.82
C PHE A 31 14.12 -9.40 4.69
N GLU A 32 14.91 -10.34 5.19
CA GLU A 32 16.11 -10.02 5.99
C GLU A 32 17.23 -9.40 5.15
N ARG A 33 17.47 -9.94 3.94
CA ARG A 33 18.47 -9.44 2.98
C ARG A 33 18.16 -8.03 2.48
N TRP A 34 16.89 -7.61 2.48
CA TRP A 34 16.51 -6.26 2.07
C TRP A 34 16.91 -5.22 3.12
N LYS A 35 16.90 -5.56 4.42
CA LYS A 35 17.32 -4.64 5.48
C LYS A 35 18.84 -4.44 5.56
N THR A 36 19.65 -5.41 5.12
CA THR A 36 21.11 -5.36 5.27
C THR A 36 21.81 -4.51 4.20
N ASN A 37 21.19 -4.29 3.04
CA ASN A 37 21.80 -3.57 1.91
C ASN A 37 21.17 -2.20 1.62
N MET A 38 20.30 -1.68 2.49
CA MET A 38 19.66 -0.38 2.34
C MET A 38 20.08 0.57 3.48
N ALA A 39 20.50 1.78 3.12
CA ALA A 39 20.68 2.86 4.08
C ALA A 39 19.29 3.38 4.50
N LYS A 40 18.99 3.35 5.80
CA LYS A 40 17.79 3.99 6.35
C LYS A 40 17.94 5.51 6.24
N LEU A 41 17.18 6.13 5.35
CA LEU A 41 17.24 7.57 5.12
C LEU A 41 16.43 8.38 6.14
N TYR A 42 15.29 7.85 6.57
CA TYR A 42 14.37 8.55 7.48
C TYR A 42 13.51 7.56 8.27
N SER A 43 13.07 7.96 9.47
CA SER A 43 12.07 7.25 10.28
C SER A 43 11.27 8.22 11.13
N THR A 44 9.98 7.93 11.31
CA THR A 44 9.06 8.69 12.16
C THR A 44 8.19 7.76 13.00
N THR A 45 7.57 8.28 14.06
CA THR A 45 6.66 7.55 14.96
C THR A 45 5.38 8.35 15.14
N MET A 46 4.23 7.67 15.12
CA MET A 46 2.92 8.21 15.48
C MET A 46 2.32 7.32 16.57
N ILE A 47 1.76 7.92 17.61
CA ILE A 47 1.16 7.21 18.76
C ILE A 47 -0.35 7.35 18.66
N ASN A 48 -1.09 6.24 18.63
CA ASN A 48 -2.56 6.24 18.70
C ASN A 48 -3.04 5.68 20.06
N VAL A 49 -3.96 6.38 20.70
CA VAL A 49 -4.63 5.95 21.93
C VAL A 49 -6.14 6.03 21.72
N GLY A 50 -6.87 4.99 22.13
CA GLY A 50 -8.34 4.91 21.98
C GLY A 50 -8.82 4.35 20.63
N GLY A 51 -7.92 3.91 19.76
CA GLY A 51 -8.27 3.22 18.51
C GLY A 51 -9.08 4.10 17.56
N ARG A 52 -10.21 3.58 17.06
CA ARG A 52 -11.07 4.27 16.07
C ARG A 52 -11.99 5.35 16.66
N GLU A 53 -11.92 5.63 17.96
CA GLU A 53 -12.63 6.74 18.62
C GLU A 53 -11.68 7.39 19.64
N GLY A 54 -10.51 7.84 19.16
CA GLY A 54 -9.38 8.26 19.97
C GLY A 54 -8.60 9.42 19.37
N HIS A 55 -7.29 9.45 19.61
CA HIS A 55 -6.37 10.45 19.02
C HIS A 55 -5.10 9.79 18.49
N VAL A 56 -4.45 10.45 17.54
CA VAL A 56 -3.12 10.10 17.04
C VAL A 56 -2.21 11.32 17.07
N GLU A 57 -0.97 11.18 17.52
CA GLU A 57 -0.02 12.29 17.62
C GLU A 57 1.43 11.87 17.37
N ALA A 58 2.25 12.82 16.91
CA ALA A 58 3.69 12.67 16.82
C ALA A 58 4.32 12.95 18.20
N PRO A 59 5.34 12.18 18.64
CA PRO A 59 5.98 12.40 19.95
C PRO A 59 6.59 13.79 20.15
N ASP A 60 6.95 14.46 19.06
CA ASP A 60 7.50 15.83 19.05
C ASP A 60 6.40 16.92 18.98
N GLY A 61 5.13 16.52 18.94
CA GLY A 61 3.98 17.42 18.82
C GLY A 61 3.80 18.05 17.43
N SER A 62 4.56 17.63 16.41
CA SER A 62 4.46 18.19 15.05
C SER A 62 3.13 17.92 14.37
N MET A 63 2.40 16.88 14.79
CA MET A 63 1.11 16.51 14.24
C MET A 63 0.24 15.87 15.33
N ALA A 64 -1.03 16.29 15.42
CA ALA A 64 -2.03 15.70 16.31
C ALA A 64 -3.42 15.73 15.66
N MET A 65 -4.16 14.62 15.71
CA MET A 65 -5.47 14.47 15.06
C MET A 65 -6.41 13.60 15.89
N THR A 66 -7.69 13.96 15.91
CA THR A 66 -8.76 13.10 16.45
C THR A 66 -9.11 12.00 15.46
N ILE A 67 -9.20 10.75 15.93
CA ILE A 67 -9.60 9.58 15.13
C ILE A 67 -11.04 9.21 15.48
N THR A 68 -11.89 9.08 14.46
CA THR A 68 -13.30 8.70 14.59
C THR A 68 -13.66 7.63 13.56
N ALA A 69 -14.62 6.76 13.87
CA ALA A 69 -15.09 5.78 12.90
C ALA A 69 -15.93 6.48 11.81
N PRO A 70 -15.87 6.02 10.54
CA PRO A 70 -16.71 6.55 9.47
C PRO A 70 -18.19 6.40 9.86
N LYS A 71 -18.89 7.52 10.06
CA LYS A 71 -20.31 7.55 10.41
C LYS A 71 -21.02 8.56 9.53
N PRO A 72 -22.27 8.32 9.10
CA PRO A 72 -23.07 9.32 8.40
C PRO A 72 -23.24 10.57 9.29
N GLY A 73 -22.93 11.75 8.76
CA GLY A 73 -22.99 13.03 9.47
C GLY A 73 -21.60 13.64 9.72
N LYS A 74 -21.58 14.92 10.12
CA LYS A 74 -20.34 15.60 10.48
C LYS A 74 -19.95 15.24 11.91
N LYS A 75 -18.93 14.40 12.05
CA LYS A 75 -18.07 14.42 13.24
C LYS A 75 -16.77 15.12 12.88
N GLU A 76 -16.26 15.92 13.81
CA GLU A 76 -14.90 16.45 13.74
C GLU A 76 -13.90 15.28 13.94
N GLY A 77 -12.86 15.22 13.10
CA GLY A 77 -11.84 14.17 13.14
C GLY A 77 -11.61 13.49 11.80
N THR A 78 -10.65 12.58 11.76
CA THR A 78 -10.29 11.77 10.60
C THR A 78 -10.39 10.27 10.92
N ASN A 79 -10.02 9.40 9.99
CA ASN A 79 -10.03 7.95 10.15
C ASN A 79 -8.81 7.31 9.45
N PRO A 80 -8.46 6.05 9.77
CA PRO A 80 -7.32 5.38 9.16
C PRO A 80 -7.35 5.35 7.63
N GLU A 81 -8.53 5.24 7.01
CA GLU A 81 -8.68 5.17 5.56
C GLU A 81 -8.38 6.53 4.90
N GLN A 82 -8.80 7.64 5.51
CA GLN A 82 -8.43 9.00 5.09
C GLN A 82 -6.93 9.27 5.26
N LEU A 83 -6.33 8.83 6.37
CA LEU A 83 -4.89 8.96 6.58
C LEU A 83 -4.09 8.17 5.55
N PHE A 84 -4.56 6.95 5.23
CA PHE A 84 -3.96 6.15 4.18
C PHE A 84 -4.13 6.79 2.80
N ALA A 85 -5.32 7.32 2.49
CA ALA A 85 -5.57 8.06 1.25
C ALA A 85 -4.63 9.27 1.12
N ALA A 86 -4.50 10.07 2.18
CA ALA A 86 -3.62 11.25 2.21
C ALA A 86 -2.14 10.86 2.03
N GLY A 87 -1.68 9.82 2.73
CA GLY A 87 -0.32 9.30 2.59
C GLY A 87 -0.05 8.76 1.18
N TYR A 88 -0.99 8.00 0.62
CA TYR A 88 -0.83 7.40 -0.71
C TYR A 88 -0.85 8.48 -1.80
N SER A 89 -1.82 9.40 -1.81
CA SER A 89 -1.86 10.47 -2.82
C SER A 89 -0.59 11.33 -2.79
N SER A 90 -0.11 11.70 -1.59
CA SER A 90 1.12 12.48 -1.44
C SER A 90 2.35 11.72 -1.94
N CYS A 91 2.48 10.45 -1.55
CA CYS A 91 3.60 9.60 -1.95
C CYS A 91 3.61 9.35 -3.46
N PHE A 92 2.43 9.11 -4.05
CA PHE A 92 2.28 8.88 -5.48
C PHE A 92 2.52 10.15 -6.28
N ASN A 93 2.04 11.32 -5.83
CA ASN A 93 2.33 12.59 -6.50
C ASN A 93 3.83 12.90 -6.47
N SER A 94 4.52 12.64 -5.34
CA SER A 94 5.99 12.78 -5.27
C SER A 94 6.72 11.85 -6.24
N ALA A 95 6.26 10.60 -6.39
CA ALA A 95 6.78 9.67 -7.40
C ALA A 95 6.51 10.14 -8.83
N LEU A 96 5.33 10.74 -9.06
CA LEU A 96 4.98 11.32 -10.35
C LEU A 96 5.85 12.53 -10.70
N GLU A 97 6.15 13.40 -9.73
CA GLU A 97 7.09 14.51 -9.93
C GLU A 97 8.47 14.02 -10.35
N LEU A 98 8.98 12.94 -9.74
CA LEU A 98 10.25 12.34 -10.17
C LEU A 98 10.21 11.92 -11.64
N VAL A 99 9.17 11.20 -12.05
CA VAL A 99 9.01 10.71 -13.44
C VAL A 99 8.78 11.86 -14.43
N LYS A 100 8.01 12.89 -14.04
CA LYS A 100 7.80 14.11 -14.84
C LYS A 100 9.11 14.85 -15.07
N ASN A 101 9.93 14.98 -14.04
CA ASN A 101 11.25 15.62 -14.13
C ASN A 101 12.18 14.86 -15.10
N GLU A 102 12.20 13.53 -15.06
CA GLU A 102 12.95 12.71 -16.04
C GLU A 102 12.44 12.92 -17.48
N ALA A 103 11.13 13.13 -17.65
CA ALA A 103 10.50 13.42 -18.93
C ALA A 103 10.59 14.91 -19.33
N LYS A 104 11.20 15.78 -18.51
CA LYS A 104 11.29 17.24 -18.70
C LYS A 104 9.93 17.94 -18.78
N ILE A 105 8.96 17.45 -18.01
CA ILE A 105 7.60 18.01 -17.91
C ILE A 105 7.50 18.79 -16.60
N SER A 106 7.23 20.09 -16.68
CA SER A 106 7.18 20.98 -15.52
C SER A 106 5.76 21.37 -15.09
N ASN A 107 4.74 20.89 -15.78
CA ASN A 107 3.34 21.16 -15.51
C ASN A 107 2.94 20.68 -14.11
N GLU A 108 1.98 21.35 -13.45
CA GLU A 108 1.48 20.93 -12.15
C GLU A 108 0.76 19.58 -12.26
N SER A 109 0.87 18.73 -11.22
CA SER A 109 0.13 17.47 -11.17
C SER A 109 -0.69 17.31 -9.90
N THR A 110 -1.88 16.75 -10.08
CA THR A 110 -2.83 16.46 -9.00
C THR A 110 -3.09 14.96 -8.95
N VAL A 111 -2.98 14.38 -7.75
CA VAL A 111 -3.32 12.97 -7.50
C VAL A 111 -4.41 12.89 -6.45
N LYS A 112 -5.51 12.21 -6.80
CA LYS A 112 -6.59 11.87 -5.87
C LYS A 112 -6.48 10.39 -5.52
N ALA A 113 -6.44 10.07 -4.23
CA ALA A 113 -6.56 8.70 -3.75
C ALA A 113 -7.93 8.51 -3.11
N LYS A 114 -8.72 7.62 -3.67
CA LYS A 114 -9.96 7.12 -3.04
C LYS A 114 -9.66 5.76 -2.45
N VAL A 115 -9.88 5.61 -1.16
CA VAL A 115 -9.67 4.35 -0.43
C VAL A 115 -11.03 3.84 -0.01
N SER A 116 -11.35 2.60 -0.38
CA SER A 116 -12.59 1.93 0.05
C SER A 116 -12.26 0.87 1.11
N LEU A 117 -13.13 0.72 2.10
CA LEU A 117 -13.04 -0.32 3.11
C LEU A 117 -14.16 -1.33 2.89
N TYR A 118 -13.79 -2.60 2.76
CA TYR A 118 -14.69 -3.75 2.61
C TYR A 118 -14.67 -4.60 3.87
N ASN A 119 -15.76 -5.33 4.10
CA ASN A 119 -15.92 -6.27 5.19
C ASN A 119 -16.52 -7.56 4.65
N GLU A 120 -15.80 -8.68 4.79
CA GLU A 120 -16.20 -10.01 4.33
C GLU A 120 -16.62 -10.95 5.48
N GLY A 121 -16.59 -10.48 6.73
CA GLY A 121 -16.96 -11.27 7.88
C GLY A 121 -16.48 -10.71 9.22
N PRO A 122 -16.72 -11.41 10.33
CA PRO A 122 -16.24 -10.99 11.64
C PRO A 122 -14.72 -10.79 11.64
N ALA A 123 -14.29 -9.54 11.82
CA ALA A 123 -12.88 -9.11 11.79
C ALA A 123 -12.15 -9.34 10.45
N ASP A 124 -12.87 -9.46 9.34
CA ASP A 124 -12.28 -9.62 8.00
C ASP A 124 -12.48 -8.35 7.17
N PHE A 125 -11.42 -7.54 7.07
CA PHE A 125 -11.46 -6.23 6.44
C PHE A 125 -10.41 -6.13 5.34
N HIS A 126 -10.84 -5.61 4.19
CA HIS A 126 -9.98 -5.36 3.03
C HIS A 126 -10.08 -3.90 2.61
N ILE A 127 -9.06 -3.40 1.93
CA ILE A 127 -9.11 -2.09 1.29
C ILE A 127 -8.76 -2.22 -0.19
N ASP A 128 -9.31 -1.32 -1.00
CA ASP A 128 -8.82 -1.04 -2.35
C ASP A 128 -8.46 0.44 -2.47
N VAL A 129 -7.79 0.78 -3.58
CA VAL A 129 -7.44 2.17 -3.88
C VAL A 129 -7.71 2.49 -5.35
N GLU A 130 -8.40 3.59 -5.60
CA GLU A 130 -8.43 4.24 -6.92
C GLU A 130 -7.53 5.49 -6.88
N LEU A 131 -6.50 5.52 -7.72
CA LEU A 131 -5.61 6.66 -7.91
C LEU A 131 -5.97 7.36 -9.22
N SER A 132 -6.56 8.55 -9.11
CA SER A 132 -6.85 9.40 -10.26
C SER A 132 -5.74 10.44 -10.41
N VAL A 133 -5.17 10.57 -11.61
CA VAL A 133 -4.00 11.40 -11.89
C VAL A 133 -4.33 12.43 -12.97
N HIS A 134 -3.98 13.69 -12.69
CA HIS A 134 -4.07 14.78 -13.64
C HIS A 134 -2.72 15.48 -13.74
N ILE A 135 -2.36 15.90 -14.95
CA ILE A 135 -1.21 16.79 -15.20
C ILE A 135 -1.69 17.89 -16.13
N ASP A 136 -1.55 19.14 -15.69
CA ASP A 136 -2.11 20.29 -16.39
C ASP A 136 -1.58 20.37 -17.83
N GLY A 137 -2.47 20.41 -18.82
CA GLY A 137 -2.10 20.56 -20.23
C GLY A 137 -1.53 19.30 -20.90
N LEU A 138 -1.54 18.15 -20.24
CA LEU A 138 -1.20 16.85 -20.85
C LEU A 138 -2.45 16.07 -21.22
N ALA A 139 -2.37 15.30 -22.30
CA ALA A 139 -3.44 14.38 -22.68
C ALA A 139 -3.53 13.19 -21.70
N ASP A 140 -4.73 12.64 -21.53
CA ASP A 140 -4.99 11.47 -20.69
C ASP A 140 -4.05 10.30 -20.98
N GLU A 141 -3.79 10.02 -22.25
CA GLU A 141 -2.91 8.92 -22.65
C GLU A 141 -1.45 9.13 -22.19
N GLU A 142 -0.96 10.37 -22.25
CA GLU A 142 0.40 10.70 -21.79
C GLU A 142 0.47 10.67 -20.27
N THR A 143 -0.53 11.24 -19.60
CA THR A 143 -0.67 11.19 -18.14
C THR A 143 -0.71 9.75 -17.63
N ALA A 144 -1.47 8.87 -18.29
CA ALA A 144 -1.55 7.45 -17.95
C ALA A 144 -0.18 6.77 -18.05
N LYS A 145 0.60 7.03 -19.11
CA LYS A 145 1.96 6.47 -19.27
C LYS A 145 2.91 6.92 -18.15
N LEU A 146 2.80 8.16 -17.69
CA LEU A 146 3.59 8.68 -16.58
C LEU A 146 3.14 8.11 -15.23
N ALA A 147 1.83 7.97 -15.03
CA ALA A 147 1.24 7.36 -13.85
C ALA A 147 1.69 5.89 -13.69
N GLU A 148 1.71 5.11 -14.76
CA GLU A 148 2.21 3.73 -14.74
C GLU A 148 3.67 3.63 -14.29
N LYS A 149 4.52 4.54 -14.79
CA LYS A 149 5.93 4.63 -14.35
C LYS A 149 6.03 5.03 -12.88
N ALA A 150 5.24 6.03 -12.45
CA ALA A 150 5.20 6.48 -11.06
C ALA A 150 4.80 5.33 -10.11
N HIS A 151 3.84 4.49 -10.53
CA HIS A 151 3.40 3.30 -9.80
C HIS A 151 4.51 2.25 -9.61
N GLN A 152 5.53 2.23 -10.48
CA GLN A 152 6.70 1.36 -10.32
C GLN A 152 7.71 1.85 -9.28
N VAL A 153 7.72 3.15 -8.97
CA VAL A 153 8.73 3.73 -8.07
C VAL A 153 8.17 4.15 -6.71
N CYS A 154 6.88 4.52 -6.65
CA CYS A 154 6.17 4.91 -5.43
C CYS A 154 6.30 3.87 -4.31
N PRO A 155 6.85 4.23 -3.13
CA PRO A 155 6.96 3.32 -1.99
C PRO A 155 5.64 2.69 -1.55
N TYR A 156 4.53 3.44 -1.53
CA TYR A 156 3.22 2.91 -1.13
C TYR A 156 2.70 1.89 -2.16
N SER A 157 2.88 2.16 -3.45
CA SER A 157 2.56 1.19 -4.52
C SER A 157 3.40 -0.08 -4.41
N LYS A 158 4.69 0.02 -4.14
CA LYS A 158 5.55 -1.15 -3.91
C LYS A 158 5.15 -1.96 -2.68
N ALA A 159 4.77 -1.30 -1.59
CA ALA A 159 4.38 -1.95 -0.34
C ALA A 159 3.02 -2.68 -0.43
N THR A 160 2.10 -2.15 -1.25
CA THR A 160 0.74 -2.66 -1.38
C THR A 160 0.54 -3.66 -2.53
N ARG A 161 1.50 -3.74 -3.45
CA ARG A 161 1.44 -4.58 -4.64
C ARG A 161 1.20 -6.06 -4.29
N GLY A 162 0.15 -6.62 -4.88
CA GLY A 162 -0.24 -8.01 -4.70
C GLY A 162 -1.05 -8.28 -3.42
N ASN A 163 -1.30 -7.25 -2.58
CA ASN A 163 -2.11 -7.37 -1.38
C ASN A 163 -3.47 -6.68 -1.51
N ILE A 164 -3.53 -5.57 -2.25
CA ILE A 164 -4.77 -4.81 -2.51
C ILE A 164 -4.88 -4.50 -4.00
N ASP A 165 -6.11 -4.30 -4.47
CA ASP A 165 -6.32 -3.76 -5.82
C ASP A 165 -6.04 -2.26 -5.85
N VAL A 166 -5.24 -1.83 -6.83
CA VAL A 166 -4.90 -0.42 -7.03
C VAL A 166 -5.18 -0.08 -8.48
N LYS A 167 -6.25 0.67 -8.71
CA LYS A 167 -6.66 1.11 -10.04
C LYS A 167 -6.08 2.48 -10.35
N LEU A 168 -5.39 2.60 -11.48
CA LEU A 168 -4.92 3.89 -12.01
C LEU A 168 -5.93 4.43 -13.02
N MET A 169 -6.22 5.73 -12.90
CA MET A 169 -7.13 6.45 -13.80
C MET A 169 -6.60 7.86 -14.07
N THR A 170 -7.07 8.50 -15.13
CA THR A 170 -6.89 9.94 -15.36
C THR A 170 -8.21 10.69 -15.23
N PHE A 171 -8.16 12.00 -15.03
CA PHE A 171 -9.34 12.87 -14.90
C PHE A 171 -9.04 14.30 -15.35
#